data_AF-A0A504LGM2-F1
#
_entry.id   AF-A0A504LGM2-F1
#
_cell.length_a   1.000
_cell.length_b   1.000
_cell.length_c   1.000
_cell.angle_alpha   90.00
_cell.angle_beta   90.00
_cell.angle_gamma   90.00
#
_symmetry.space_group_name_H-M   'P 1'
#
loop_
_entity.id
_entity.type
_entity.pdbx_description
1 polymer ?
#
loop_
_entity_poly.entity_id
_entity_poly.type
_entity_poly.pdbx_seq_one_letter_code
_entity_poly.pdbx_strand_id
1 'polypeptide(L)'
;MGVRRRDYPRGRIFSRVALDPTPPGSIRPWGPTFTDRTKEPRRPPPAGLFSWPKPGVAPPCSGRFCAGLFAGLAKRETGQKEETVMTLRLGFTVLALIAFAGQASAFEISSPSVSDGKWDAKYLGDNPGCGGQSVSIALAWKEPPAGTKSYALTMFDPDANGGKGFWHWLAWNIPASVKGLAEGAASKSGKHMPKGAVLGKSGTGRAGYFGPCPPPGSGTHHYVFTLFALGEKTLRTPENPLPEMVAVAAKSSALGEACVTYTFGR
;
A
#
# COMPACT_ATOMS: atom_id res chain seq x y z
N MET A 1 -7.46 62.11 40.06
CA MET A 1 -6.03 61.79 40.22
C MET A 1 -5.61 60.91 39.04
N GLY A 2 -5.00 61.45 37.98
CA GLY A 2 -3.55 61.42 37.73
C GLY A 2 -3.18 60.11 37.01
N VAL A 3 -2.61 60.05 35.81
CA VAL A 3 -1.34 60.66 35.40
C VAL A 3 -1.21 60.69 33.86
N ARG A 4 -0.95 61.90 33.36
CA ARG A 4 -0.04 62.36 32.29
C ARG A 4 0.22 61.53 31.01
N ARG A 5 -0.03 62.24 29.91
CA ARG A 5 0.55 62.10 28.56
C ARG A 5 2.09 62.00 28.60
N ARG A 6 2.67 61.28 27.65
CA ARG A 6 4.07 61.45 27.22
C ARG A 6 4.17 61.62 25.71
N ASP A 7 5.15 62.45 25.38
CA ASP A 7 5.44 63.09 24.12
C ASP A 7 5.95 62.17 23.00
N TYR A 8 5.78 62.69 21.79
CA TYR A 8 6.30 62.23 20.51
C TYR A 8 7.69 62.84 20.25
N PRO A 9 8.58 62.18 19.48
CA PRO A 9 9.62 62.90 18.75
C PRO A 9 9.45 62.80 17.24
N ARG A 10 9.53 63.97 16.61
CA ARG A 10 9.60 64.20 15.16
C ARG A 10 10.99 63.83 14.61
N GLY A 11 11.02 63.36 13.37
CA GLY A 11 12.17 63.44 12.45
C GLY A 11 11.68 63.12 11.04
N ARG A 12 11.43 64.13 10.19
CA ARG A 12 12.32 64.65 9.13
C ARG A 12 12.51 63.68 7.94
N ILE A 13 12.48 64.06 6.66
CA ILE A 13 12.22 65.28 5.89
C ILE A 13 12.31 64.84 4.39
N PHE A 14 11.39 65.32 3.52
CA PHE A 14 11.56 65.69 2.09
C PHE A 14 11.91 64.58 1.06
N SER A 15 11.48 64.61 -0.22
CA SER A 15 10.58 65.47 -0.98
C SER A 15 10.41 64.92 -2.40
N ARG A 16 9.23 65.21 -2.98
CA ARG A 16 8.94 65.53 -4.40
C ARG A 16 9.19 64.40 -5.42
N VAL A 17 8.35 64.17 -6.40
CA VAL A 17 7.84 65.13 -7.40
C VAL A 17 6.49 64.61 -7.91
N ALA A 18 5.52 65.49 -8.01
CA ALA A 18 4.28 65.26 -8.75
C ALA A 18 4.51 65.58 -10.23
N LEU A 19 3.95 64.77 -11.13
CA LEU A 19 3.62 65.20 -12.49
C LEU A 19 2.22 64.71 -12.85
N ASP A 20 1.48 65.65 -13.43
CA ASP A 20 0.08 65.69 -13.78
C ASP A 20 -0.28 64.80 -15.01
N PRO A 21 -1.59 64.63 -15.33
CA PRO A 21 -2.13 63.57 -16.19
C PRO A 21 -2.51 64.00 -17.62
N THR A 22 -3.05 63.01 -18.38
CA THR A 22 -3.86 63.02 -19.64
C THR A 22 -3.13 62.82 -20.98
N PRO A 23 -3.79 62.44 -22.11
CA PRO A 23 -5.05 61.69 -22.38
C PRO A 23 -4.85 60.57 -23.46
N PRO A 24 -5.91 59.88 -23.97
CA PRO A 24 -5.79 58.60 -24.69
C PRO A 24 -5.85 58.67 -26.24
N GLY A 25 -5.27 57.65 -26.88
CA GLY A 25 -5.69 57.10 -28.18
C GLY A 25 -4.85 57.46 -29.42
N SER A 26 -4.22 56.45 -30.04
CA SER A 26 -4.42 56.05 -31.47
C SER A 26 -3.25 55.23 -32.08
N ILE A 27 -3.61 54.05 -32.61
CA ILE A 27 -3.22 53.43 -33.90
C ILE A 27 -1.75 52.92 -34.12
N ARG A 28 -1.61 51.58 -33.99
CA ARG A 28 -1.01 50.52 -34.87
C ARG A 28 0.42 50.68 -35.47
N PRO A 29 1.01 49.62 -36.09
CA PRO A 29 0.97 48.15 -35.87
C PRO A 29 2.39 47.54 -35.80
N TRP A 30 2.58 46.35 -35.23
CA TRP A 30 3.54 45.32 -35.74
C TRP A 30 3.19 43.98 -35.08
N GLY A 31 2.77 43.00 -35.90
CA GLY A 31 2.64 41.59 -35.49
C GLY A 31 4.01 40.89 -35.47
N PRO A 32 4.08 39.69 -34.87
CA PRO A 32 3.75 38.52 -35.68
C PRO A 32 2.67 37.63 -35.08
N THR A 33 1.96 37.00 -36.00
CA THR A 33 0.89 36.01 -35.87
C THR A 33 1.19 34.90 -34.86
N PHE A 34 0.35 34.80 -33.83
CA PHE A 34 0.24 33.64 -32.96
C PHE A 34 -0.53 32.54 -33.71
N THR A 35 0.18 31.53 -34.22
CA THR A 35 -0.46 30.32 -34.73
C THR A 35 -0.86 29.43 -33.56
N ASP A 36 -2.16 29.19 -33.46
CA ASP A 36 -2.86 28.23 -32.60
C ASP A 36 -2.17 26.84 -32.61
N ARG A 37 -1.59 26.46 -31.46
CA ARG A 37 -0.96 25.14 -31.24
C ARG A 37 -1.92 24.19 -30.51
N THR A 38 -3.16 24.07 -30.97
CA THR A 38 -4.12 23.05 -30.47
C THR A 38 -4.35 21.89 -31.44
N LYS A 39 -3.64 21.81 -32.57
CA LYS A 39 -3.70 20.67 -33.50
C LYS A 39 -2.33 20.06 -33.78
N GLU A 40 -1.81 19.28 -32.85
CA GLU A 40 -0.80 18.28 -33.16
C GLU A 40 -1.16 16.95 -32.47
N PRO A 41 -1.40 15.86 -33.22
CA PRO A 41 -1.74 14.57 -32.62
C PRO A 41 -0.50 13.99 -31.90
N ARG A 42 -0.60 13.84 -30.58
CA ARG A 42 0.42 13.16 -29.78
C ARG A 42 0.58 11.72 -30.26
N ARG A 43 1.77 11.37 -30.76
CA ARG A 43 2.14 9.97 -31.06
C ARG A 43 2.11 9.15 -29.75
N PRO A 44 1.53 7.94 -29.74
CA PRO A 44 1.62 7.08 -28.58
C PRO A 44 3.06 6.57 -28.41
N PRO A 45 3.54 6.41 -27.16
CA PRO A 45 4.83 5.77 -26.89
C PRO A 45 4.80 4.29 -27.31
N PRO A 46 5.97 3.70 -27.64
CA PRO A 46 6.04 2.33 -28.13
C PRO A 46 5.54 1.33 -27.08
N ALA A 47 4.74 0.38 -27.54
CA ALA A 47 4.19 -0.71 -26.73
C ALA A 47 5.33 -1.65 -26.28
N GLY A 48 5.79 -1.44 -25.04
CA GLY A 48 6.74 -2.32 -24.35
C GLY A 48 6.04 -3.06 -23.19
N LEU A 49 5.70 -4.32 -23.45
CA LEU A 49 5.59 -5.45 -22.51
C LEU A 49 5.30 -5.12 -21.03
N PHE A 50 4.09 -4.64 -20.72
CA PHE A 50 3.49 -4.89 -19.40
C PHE A 50 1.98 -5.10 -19.60
N SER A 51 1.61 -6.35 -19.85
CA SER A 51 0.21 -6.76 -19.96
C SER A 51 -0.36 -6.95 -18.56
N TRP A 52 -1.25 -6.06 -18.14
CA TRP A 52 -2.14 -6.32 -17.00
C TRP A 52 -3.20 -7.35 -17.41
N PRO A 53 -3.60 -8.28 -16.52
CA PRO A 53 -4.67 -9.20 -16.82
C PRO A 53 -5.99 -8.46 -17.07
N LYS A 54 -6.87 -9.09 -17.84
CA LYS A 54 -8.19 -8.56 -18.23
C LYS A 54 -9.02 -8.16 -17.00
N PRO A 55 -9.91 -7.15 -17.12
CA PRO A 55 -10.81 -6.76 -16.04
C PRO A 55 -11.71 -7.94 -15.62
N GLY A 56 -11.84 -8.18 -14.32
CA GLY A 56 -12.78 -9.14 -13.73
C GLY A 56 -12.20 -10.39 -13.07
N VAL A 57 -10.87 -10.54 -12.99
CA VAL A 57 -10.24 -11.59 -12.17
C VAL A 57 -9.02 -11.01 -11.47
N ALA A 58 -9.08 -10.90 -10.13
CA ALA A 58 -7.90 -10.60 -9.32
C ALA A 58 -6.83 -11.66 -9.61
N PRO A 59 -5.57 -11.29 -9.93
CA PRO A 59 -4.53 -12.28 -10.17
C PRO A 59 -4.38 -13.18 -8.93
N PRO A 60 -4.23 -14.50 -9.09
CA PRO A 60 -3.99 -15.38 -7.95
C PRO A 60 -2.70 -14.93 -7.26
N CYS A 61 -2.79 -14.73 -5.94
CA CYS A 61 -1.64 -14.39 -5.11
C CYS A 61 -0.62 -15.52 -5.20
N SER A 62 0.39 -15.32 -6.03
CA SER A 62 1.44 -16.30 -6.26
C SER A 62 2.58 -15.96 -5.31
N GLY A 63 2.57 -16.59 -4.15
CA GLY A 63 3.70 -16.58 -3.21
C GLY A 63 4.94 -17.13 -3.91
N ARG A 64 5.78 -16.25 -4.45
CA ARG A 64 7.07 -16.62 -5.01
C ARG A 64 8.09 -16.73 -3.89
N PHE A 65 8.47 -17.97 -3.55
CA PHE A 65 9.63 -18.26 -2.73
C PHE A 65 10.88 -18.37 -3.62
N CYS A 66 11.90 -17.55 -3.36
CA CYS A 66 13.25 -17.78 -3.87
C CYS A 66 14.00 -18.67 -2.87
N ALA A 67 14.01 -19.99 -3.10
CA ALA A 67 14.92 -20.89 -2.39
C ALA A 67 16.29 -20.85 -3.07
N GLY A 68 17.28 -20.24 -2.40
CA GLY A 68 18.68 -20.28 -2.81
C GLY A 68 19.26 -21.68 -2.58
N LEU A 69 19.72 -22.32 -3.66
CA LEU A 69 20.38 -23.63 -3.62
C LEU A 69 21.87 -23.46 -3.28
N PHE A 70 22.26 -23.76 -2.04
CA PHE A 70 23.68 -23.93 -1.69
C PHE A 70 24.15 -25.31 -2.13
N ALA A 71 24.93 -25.38 -3.21
CA ALA A 71 25.67 -26.58 -3.58
C ALA A 71 27.05 -26.57 -2.89
N GLY A 72 27.19 -27.36 -1.82
CA GLY A 72 28.47 -27.65 -1.19
C GLY A 72 29.25 -28.69 -2.00
N LEU A 73 30.48 -28.34 -2.40
CA LEU A 73 31.45 -29.26 -3.00
C LEU A 73 31.88 -30.31 -1.96
N ALA A 74 31.60 -31.59 -2.23
CA ALA A 74 32.18 -32.71 -1.50
C ALA A 74 33.47 -33.19 -2.19
N LYS A 75 34.58 -33.08 -1.47
CA LYS A 75 35.91 -33.60 -1.85
C LYS A 75 35.96 -35.11 -1.56
N ARG A 76 36.37 -35.90 -2.55
CA ARG A 76 36.50 -37.36 -2.49
C ARG A 76 37.90 -37.70 -1.96
N GLU A 77 37.99 -38.40 -0.83
CA GLU A 77 39.21 -39.11 -0.43
C GLU A 77 39.01 -40.62 -0.59
N THR A 78 40.09 -41.25 -1.02
CA THR A 78 40.22 -42.63 -1.47
C THR A 78 40.61 -43.59 -0.34
N GLY A 79 39.91 -44.72 -0.26
CA GLY A 79 40.48 -46.07 -0.08
C GLY A 79 40.95 -46.52 1.31
N GLN A 80 40.25 -47.51 1.89
CA GLN A 80 40.77 -48.85 2.30
C GLN A 80 39.68 -49.58 3.11
N LYS A 81 39.24 -50.76 2.64
CA LYS A 81 39.54 -52.09 3.20
C LYS A 81 39.28 -52.20 4.70
N GLU A 82 38.23 -52.93 5.06
CA GLU A 82 38.28 -54.15 5.88
C GLU A 82 36.84 -54.60 6.14
N GLU A 83 36.64 -55.89 5.96
CA GLU A 83 35.35 -56.58 5.97
C GLU A 83 34.79 -56.71 7.39
N THR A 84 33.51 -57.04 7.52
CA THR A 84 32.88 -57.52 8.78
C THR A 84 32.32 -56.48 9.76
N VAL A 85 31.43 -55.57 9.32
CA VAL A 85 30.29 -55.10 10.16
C VAL A 85 29.11 -54.69 9.26
N MET A 86 28.65 -55.61 8.42
CA MET A 86 27.66 -55.34 7.36
C MET A 86 26.28 -55.94 7.69
N THR A 87 25.80 -55.84 8.94
CA THR A 87 24.42 -56.26 9.25
C THR A 87 23.74 -55.55 10.43
N LEU A 88 24.32 -54.45 10.94
CA LEU A 88 23.68 -53.67 12.00
C LEU A 88 23.94 -52.16 11.87
N ARG A 89 23.91 -51.65 10.63
CA ARG A 89 23.92 -50.20 10.34
C ARG A 89 22.93 -49.79 9.24
N LEU A 90 22.13 -50.72 8.69
CA LEU A 90 21.09 -50.41 7.70
C LEU A 90 19.74 -50.01 8.34
N GLY A 91 19.53 -50.27 9.63
CA GLY A 91 18.28 -49.90 10.32
C GLY A 91 18.21 -48.42 10.73
N PHE A 92 19.36 -47.73 10.84
CA PHE A 92 19.41 -46.35 11.34
C PHE A 92 19.54 -45.29 10.24
N THR A 93 19.99 -45.64 9.03
CA THR A 93 20.14 -44.66 7.93
C THR A 93 18.87 -44.41 7.14
N VAL A 94 17.87 -45.30 7.20
CA VAL A 94 16.56 -45.07 6.55
C VAL A 94 15.60 -44.29 7.46
N LEU A 95 15.79 -44.32 8.78
CA LEU A 95 14.95 -43.56 9.73
C LEU A 95 15.35 -42.08 9.85
N ALA A 96 16.53 -41.68 9.36
CA ALA A 96 17.02 -40.30 9.46
C ALA A 96 16.57 -39.37 8.31
N LEU A 97 15.89 -39.89 7.27
CA LEU A 97 15.43 -39.08 6.12
C LEU A 97 13.97 -38.62 6.20
N ILE A 98 13.20 -39.04 7.20
CA ILE A 98 11.78 -38.69 7.32
C ILE A 98 11.55 -37.42 8.17
N ALA A 99 12.59 -36.88 8.83
CA ALA A 99 12.41 -35.87 9.89
C ALA A 99 12.69 -34.39 9.51
N PHE A 100 12.82 -34.03 8.22
CA PHE A 100 13.04 -32.62 7.81
C PHE A 100 12.11 -32.12 6.71
N ALA A 101 10.88 -32.63 6.63
CA ALA A 101 9.79 -31.85 6.05
C ALA A 101 9.31 -30.81 7.08
N GLY A 102 10.19 -29.86 7.44
CA GLY A 102 9.74 -28.65 8.08
C GLY A 102 8.78 -27.98 7.11
N GLN A 103 7.49 -27.92 7.44
CA GLN A 103 6.55 -27.06 6.75
C GLN A 103 7.14 -25.65 6.79
N ALA A 104 7.74 -25.21 5.68
CA ALA A 104 8.08 -23.83 5.47
C ALA A 104 6.78 -23.06 5.62
N SER A 105 6.61 -22.43 6.78
CA SER A 105 5.34 -21.81 7.13
C SER A 105 5.23 -20.57 6.25
N ALA A 106 4.18 -20.51 5.45
CA ALA A 106 4.03 -19.45 4.47
C ALA A 106 3.65 -18.15 5.19
N PHE A 107 4.17 -17.03 4.68
CA PHE A 107 3.72 -15.72 5.12
C PHE A 107 2.22 -15.60 4.82
N GLU A 108 1.42 -15.40 5.88
CA GLU A 108 -0.03 -15.48 5.82
C GLU A 108 -0.67 -14.28 6.51
N ILE A 109 -1.80 -13.83 5.96
CA ILE A 109 -2.71 -12.84 6.55
C ILE A 109 -4.12 -13.41 6.57
N SER A 110 -4.86 -13.15 7.64
CA SER A 110 -6.27 -13.51 7.77
C SER A 110 -7.00 -12.55 8.70
N SER A 111 -8.32 -12.63 8.72
CA SER A 111 -9.21 -11.94 9.65
C SER A 111 -10.03 -12.96 10.43
N PRO A 112 -10.12 -12.84 11.77
CA PRO A 112 -11.10 -13.59 12.56
C PRO A 112 -12.49 -12.95 12.53
N SER A 113 -12.61 -11.72 11.99
CA SER A 113 -13.83 -10.90 12.06
C SER A 113 -14.83 -11.19 10.94
N VAL A 114 -14.38 -11.74 9.82
CA VAL A 114 -15.20 -11.89 8.60
C VAL A 114 -14.89 -13.18 7.86
N SER A 115 -15.88 -13.64 7.08
CA SER A 115 -15.74 -14.69 6.07
C SER A 115 -16.56 -14.33 4.84
N ASP A 116 -16.42 -15.09 3.76
CA ASP A 116 -17.10 -14.80 2.50
C ASP A 116 -18.62 -14.61 2.65
N GLY A 117 -19.11 -13.49 2.13
CA GLY A 117 -20.51 -13.06 2.21
C GLY A 117 -21.02 -12.72 3.62
N LYS A 118 -20.22 -12.90 4.67
CA LYS A 118 -20.62 -12.77 6.08
C LYS A 118 -19.84 -11.65 6.76
N TRP A 119 -20.31 -10.43 6.54
CA TRP A 119 -19.79 -9.22 7.14
C TRP A 119 -20.84 -8.60 8.06
N ASP A 120 -20.48 -8.33 9.31
CA ASP A 120 -21.34 -7.53 10.19
C ASP A 120 -21.52 -6.12 9.62
N ALA A 121 -22.71 -5.55 9.84
CA ALA A 121 -23.05 -4.21 9.33
C ALA A 121 -22.03 -3.13 9.74
N LYS A 122 -21.43 -3.23 10.95
CA LYS A 122 -20.43 -2.27 11.44
C LYS A 122 -19.20 -2.15 10.52
N TYR A 123 -18.83 -3.21 9.80
CA TYR A 123 -17.69 -3.21 8.88
C TYR A 123 -18.02 -2.60 7.51
N LEU A 124 -19.31 -2.47 7.16
CA LEU A 124 -19.74 -1.93 5.86
C LEU A 124 -19.52 -0.41 5.78
N GLY A 125 -19.58 0.14 4.56
CA GLY A 125 -19.38 1.57 4.30
C GLY A 125 -20.28 2.48 5.15
N ASP A 126 -19.76 3.65 5.55
CA ASP A 126 -20.49 4.64 6.35
C ASP A 126 -21.25 5.68 5.51
N ASN A 127 -21.23 5.53 4.18
CA ASN A 127 -21.96 6.40 3.28
C ASN A 127 -23.48 6.14 3.32
N PRO A 128 -24.31 7.15 2.99
CA PRO A 128 -25.75 6.96 2.82
C PRO A 128 -26.05 5.81 1.86
N GLY A 129 -26.96 4.93 2.26
CA GLY A 129 -27.33 3.73 1.50
C GLY A 129 -26.42 2.53 1.70
N CYS A 130 -25.30 2.65 2.45
CA CYS A 130 -24.40 1.53 2.79
C CYS A 130 -24.82 0.77 4.05
N GLY A 131 -25.39 1.47 5.04
CA GLY A 131 -25.92 0.89 6.28
C GLY A 131 -24.86 0.48 7.30
N GLY A 132 -23.59 0.86 7.11
CA GLY A 132 -22.49 0.51 8.01
C GLY A 132 -21.83 1.68 8.71
N GLN A 133 -20.70 1.40 9.35
CA GLN A 133 -19.96 2.36 10.19
C GLN A 133 -18.48 2.49 9.80
N SER A 134 -18.02 1.73 8.81
CA SER A 134 -16.62 1.62 8.40
C SER A 134 -15.68 1.38 9.59
N VAL A 135 -16.07 0.47 10.48
CA VAL A 135 -15.16 -0.08 11.48
C VAL A 135 -14.23 -1.04 10.75
N SER A 136 -12.92 -0.86 10.85
CA SER A 136 -11.96 -1.78 10.21
C SER A 136 -12.02 -3.16 10.85
N ILE A 137 -11.97 -4.22 10.05
CA ILE A 137 -11.89 -5.61 10.55
C ILE A 137 -10.59 -5.86 11.31
N ALA A 138 -10.59 -6.81 12.25
CA ALA A 138 -9.35 -7.28 12.83
C ALA A 138 -8.54 -8.06 11.78
N LEU A 139 -7.22 -7.90 11.78
CA LEU A 139 -6.30 -8.64 10.92
C LEU A 139 -5.23 -9.28 11.77
N ALA A 140 -4.82 -10.49 11.40
CA ALA A 140 -3.71 -11.21 11.98
C ALA A 140 -2.80 -11.74 10.87
N TRP A 141 -1.51 -11.78 11.13
CA TRP A 141 -0.53 -12.36 10.20
C TRP A 141 0.58 -13.08 10.96
N LYS A 142 1.16 -14.08 10.30
CA LYS A 142 2.22 -14.92 10.88
C LYS A 142 3.31 -15.19 9.85
N GLU A 143 4.46 -15.63 10.32
CA GLU A 143 5.56 -16.13 9.49
C GLU A 143 6.06 -15.12 8.44
N PRO A 144 6.35 -13.86 8.82
CA PRO A 144 6.93 -12.92 7.88
C PRO A 144 8.32 -13.38 7.43
N PRO A 145 8.74 -13.08 6.18
CA PRO A 145 10.09 -13.37 5.71
C PRO A 145 11.18 -12.83 6.65
N ALA A 146 12.30 -13.55 6.73
CA ALA A 146 13.47 -13.09 7.46
C ALA A 146 13.93 -11.70 6.96
N GLY A 147 14.33 -10.82 7.89
CA GLY A 147 14.77 -9.46 7.56
C GLY A 147 13.64 -8.42 7.46
N THR A 148 12.38 -8.81 7.70
CA THR A 148 11.24 -7.87 7.78
C THR A 148 11.46 -6.83 8.88
N LYS A 149 11.36 -5.54 8.52
CA LYS A 149 11.49 -4.40 9.43
C LYS A 149 10.21 -3.58 9.57
N SER A 150 9.34 -3.59 8.56
CA SER A 150 8.00 -3.03 8.63
C SER A 150 7.04 -3.74 7.69
N TYR A 151 5.75 -3.41 7.78
CA TYR A 151 4.72 -3.87 6.86
C TYR A 151 4.01 -2.71 6.16
N ALA A 152 3.50 -2.99 4.98
CA ALA A 152 2.47 -2.20 4.32
C ALA A 152 1.23 -3.07 4.04
N LEU A 153 0.05 -2.52 4.29
CA LEU A 153 -1.25 -3.16 4.11
C LEU A 153 -2.06 -2.35 3.10
N THR A 154 -2.66 -3.05 2.16
CA THR A 154 -3.66 -2.48 1.24
C THR A 154 -4.92 -3.32 1.23
N MET A 155 -6.07 -2.69 1.01
CA MET A 155 -7.33 -3.35 0.67
C MET A 155 -7.85 -2.74 -0.64
N PHE A 156 -8.00 -3.59 -1.67
CA PHE A 156 -8.43 -3.18 -3.01
C PHE A 156 -9.62 -4.01 -3.46
N ASP A 157 -10.64 -3.34 -4.00
CA ASP A 157 -11.78 -3.95 -4.69
C ASP A 157 -11.54 -3.80 -6.20
N PRO A 158 -11.25 -4.87 -6.96
CA PRO A 158 -11.04 -4.79 -8.40
C PRO A 158 -12.35 -4.68 -9.20
N ASP A 159 -13.49 -5.02 -8.59
CA ASP A 159 -14.80 -5.08 -9.25
C ASP A 159 -15.50 -3.71 -9.25
N ALA A 160 -15.12 -2.84 -8.30
CA ALA A 160 -15.60 -1.47 -8.21
C ALA A 160 -15.39 -0.65 -9.50
N ASN A 161 -16.27 0.35 -9.68
CA ASN A 161 -16.19 1.33 -10.77
C ASN A 161 -16.16 0.70 -12.18
N GLY A 162 -16.89 -0.41 -12.37
CA GLY A 162 -16.93 -1.14 -13.63
C GLY A 162 -15.61 -1.83 -13.96
N GLY A 163 -14.94 -2.40 -12.95
CA GLY A 163 -13.66 -3.10 -13.12
C GLY A 163 -12.42 -2.20 -13.12
N LYS A 164 -12.56 -0.90 -12.82
CA LYS A 164 -11.42 0.02 -12.64
C LYS A 164 -10.81 -0.09 -11.23
N GLY A 165 -11.60 -0.62 -10.32
CA GLY A 165 -11.28 -0.87 -8.93
C GLY A 165 -11.37 0.34 -8.00
N PHE A 166 -11.15 0.08 -6.72
CA PHE A 166 -11.25 1.05 -5.64
C PHE A 166 -10.38 0.65 -4.44
N TRP A 167 -9.64 1.62 -3.88
CA TRP A 167 -8.84 1.41 -2.68
C TRP A 167 -9.66 1.69 -1.42
N HIS A 168 -9.82 0.68 -0.58
CA HIS A 168 -10.60 0.76 0.66
C HIS A 168 -9.75 1.12 1.88
N TRP A 169 -8.49 0.70 1.91
CA TRP A 169 -7.61 0.90 3.06
C TRP A 169 -6.14 0.87 2.62
N LEU A 170 -5.35 1.82 3.12
CA LEU A 170 -3.90 1.79 3.04
C LEU A 170 -3.28 2.10 4.40
N ALA A 171 -2.27 1.32 4.78
CA ALA A 171 -1.41 1.62 5.91
C ALA A 171 0.02 1.16 5.62
N TRP A 172 1.02 1.89 6.09
CA TRP A 172 2.43 1.49 5.90
C TRP A 172 3.28 1.88 7.10
N ASN A 173 4.54 1.41 7.11
CA ASN A 173 5.46 1.58 8.23
C ASN A 173 4.96 0.94 9.54
N ILE A 174 4.11 -0.09 9.44
CA ILE A 174 3.66 -0.86 10.60
C ILE A 174 4.90 -1.63 11.13
N PRO A 175 5.32 -1.47 12.39
CA PRO A 175 6.54 -2.10 12.89
C PRO A 175 6.51 -3.64 12.78
N ALA A 176 7.64 -4.28 12.48
CA ALA A 176 7.74 -5.74 12.33
C ALA A 176 7.36 -6.56 13.59
N SER A 177 7.38 -5.92 14.77
CA SER A 177 6.92 -6.52 16.03
C SER A 177 5.40 -6.72 16.07
N VAL A 178 4.64 -5.98 15.28
CA VAL A 178 3.18 -6.09 15.19
C VAL A 178 2.82 -7.31 14.36
N LYS A 179 1.90 -8.14 14.88
CA LYS A 179 1.41 -9.38 14.24
C LYS A 179 -0.06 -9.32 13.83
N GLY A 180 -0.66 -8.14 13.92
CA GLY A 180 -2.06 -7.92 13.61
C GLY A 180 -2.49 -6.48 13.86
N LEU A 181 -3.65 -6.11 13.32
CA LEU A 181 -4.35 -4.88 13.63
C LEU A 181 -5.67 -5.24 14.31
N ALA A 182 -5.96 -4.57 15.42
CA ALA A 182 -7.23 -4.77 16.12
C ALA A 182 -8.41 -4.25 15.28
N GLU A 183 -9.60 -4.75 15.58
CA GLU A 183 -10.84 -4.15 15.08
C GLU A 183 -10.86 -2.64 15.38
N GLY A 184 -11.27 -1.84 14.40
CA GLY A 184 -11.31 -0.38 14.51
C GLY A 184 -9.95 0.33 14.56
N ALA A 185 -8.84 -0.38 14.36
CA ALA A 185 -7.49 0.22 14.36
C ALA A 185 -7.36 1.40 13.37
N ALA A 186 -7.97 1.27 12.19
CA ALA A 186 -7.92 2.27 11.12
C ALA A 186 -9.07 3.30 11.17
N SER A 187 -9.43 3.74 12.38
CA SER A 187 -10.35 4.85 12.55
C SER A 187 -9.79 6.15 11.94
N LYS A 188 -10.67 7.10 11.61
CA LYS A 188 -10.29 8.38 10.97
C LYS A 188 -9.25 9.19 11.75
N SER A 189 -9.14 8.99 13.06
CA SER A 189 -8.13 9.65 13.89
C SER A 189 -6.76 8.97 13.87
N GLY A 190 -6.69 7.72 13.40
CA GLY A 190 -5.47 6.89 13.44
C GLY A 190 -4.98 6.57 14.86
N LYS A 191 -5.73 6.93 15.91
CA LYS A 191 -5.30 6.82 17.32
C LYS A 191 -4.93 5.40 17.73
N HIS A 192 -5.55 4.41 17.11
CA HIS A 192 -5.36 2.99 17.42
C HIS A 192 -4.35 2.30 16.50
N MET A 193 -3.77 3.03 15.54
CA MET A 193 -2.69 2.50 14.71
C MET A 193 -1.41 2.33 15.54
N PRO A 194 -0.60 1.31 15.26
CA PRO A 194 0.71 1.15 15.90
C PRO A 194 1.58 2.40 15.76
N LYS A 195 2.35 2.72 16.79
CA LYS A 195 3.25 3.88 16.77
C LYS A 195 4.23 3.78 15.59
N GLY A 196 4.30 4.85 14.80
CA GLY A 196 5.16 4.92 13.61
C GLY A 196 4.49 4.43 12.32
N ALA A 197 3.33 3.76 12.41
CA ALA A 197 2.53 3.45 11.24
C ALA A 197 1.87 4.72 10.67
N VAL A 198 1.75 4.74 9.35
CA VAL A 198 1.05 5.78 8.61
C VAL A 198 -0.29 5.21 8.16
N LEU A 199 -1.36 5.97 8.38
CA LEU A 199 -2.69 5.67 7.87
C LEU A 199 -2.94 6.51 6.62
N GLY A 200 -3.05 5.84 5.48
CA GLY A 200 -3.18 6.47 4.17
C GLY A 200 -4.60 6.88 3.81
N LYS A 201 -4.71 7.75 2.80
CA LYS A 201 -5.99 8.12 2.18
C LYS A 201 -6.49 6.99 1.28
N SER A 202 -7.73 6.56 1.46
CA SER A 202 -8.41 5.61 0.57
C SER A 202 -8.82 6.27 -0.74
N GLY A 203 -9.47 5.54 -1.65
CA GLY A 203 -10.03 6.06 -2.90
C GLY A 203 -11.06 7.19 -2.70
N THR A 204 -11.59 7.36 -1.48
CA THR A 204 -12.43 8.50 -1.10
C THR A 204 -11.65 9.81 -0.88
N GLY A 205 -10.30 9.74 -0.83
CA GLY A 205 -9.43 10.85 -0.44
C GLY A 205 -9.34 11.07 1.09
N ARG A 206 -10.00 10.24 1.91
CA ARG A 206 -9.99 10.32 3.37
C ARG A 206 -9.08 9.25 3.96
N ALA A 207 -8.34 9.59 5.01
CA ALA A 207 -7.54 8.62 5.75
C ALA A 207 -8.43 7.67 6.55
N GLY A 208 -8.04 6.40 6.59
CA GLY A 208 -8.76 5.36 7.32
C GLY A 208 -9.28 4.24 6.44
N TYR A 209 -9.96 3.32 7.10
CA TYR A 209 -10.69 2.24 6.46
C TYR A 209 -12.02 2.74 5.91
N PHE A 210 -12.33 2.36 4.67
CA PHE A 210 -13.64 2.53 4.06
C PHE A 210 -14.26 1.16 3.80
N GLY A 211 -15.40 0.88 4.42
CA GLY A 211 -16.03 -0.44 4.35
C GLY A 211 -16.60 -0.79 2.97
N PRO A 212 -16.85 -2.08 2.70
CA PRO A 212 -17.61 -2.54 1.54
C PRO A 212 -18.92 -1.78 1.37
N CYS A 213 -19.17 -1.28 0.17
CA CYS A 213 -20.46 -0.73 -0.22
C CYS A 213 -20.67 -0.84 -1.74
N PRO A 214 -20.78 -2.07 -2.26
CA PRO A 214 -21.08 -2.28 -3.67
C PRO A 214 -22.49 -1.73 -3.99
N PRO A 215 -22.72 -1.18 -5.19
CA PRO A 215 -24.04 -0.80 -5.64
C PRO A 215 -25.04 -1.97 -5.55
N PRO A 216 -26.32 -1.73 -5.20
CA PRO A 216 -27.33 -2.79 -5.24
C PRO A 216 -27.38 -3.46 -6.61
N GLY A 217 -27.32 -4.79 -6.64
CA GLY A 217 -27.42 -5.57 -7.88
C GLY A 217 -26.15 -5.60 -8.74
N SER A 218 -25.01 -5.04 -8.29
CA SER A 218 -23.74 -5.17 -9.01
C SER A 218 -23.07 -6.54 -8.84
N GLY A 219 -23.67 -7.42 -8.03
CA GLY A 219 -23.16 -8.75 -7.74
C GLY A 219 -22.15 -8.76 -6.59
N THR A 220 -21.38 -9.84 -6.52
CA THR A 220 -20.37 -10.05 -5.48
C THR A 220 -19.06 -9.36 -5.86
N HIS A 221 -18.58 -8.49 -4.99
CA HIS A 221 -17.27 -7.84 -5.10
C HIS A 221 -16.22 -8.57 -4.25
N HIS A 222 -14.96 -8.49 -4.69
CA HIS A 222 -13.81 -9.09 -4.03
C HIS A 222 -12.96 -8.04 -3.33
N TYR A 223 -12.85 -8.12 -2.01
CA TYR A 223 -12.02 -7.23 -1.22
C TYR A 223 -10.68 -7.91 -0.93
N VAL A 224 -9.66 -7.55 -1.71
CA VAL A 224 -8.33 -8.14 -1.64
C VAL A 224 -7.49 -7.38 -0.63
N PHE A 225 -7.18 -8.03 0.50
CA PHE A 225 -6.21 -7.54 1.47
C PHE A 225 -4.84 -8.06 1.08
N THR A 226 -3.85 -7.17 0.96
CA THR A 226 -2.46 -7.53 0.68
C THR A 226 -1.56 -6.93 1.73
N LEU A 227 -0.75 -7.79 2.35
CA LEU A 227 0.26 -7.42 3.33
C LEU A 227 1.65 -7.65 2.72
N PHE A 228 2.42 -6.58 2.63
CA PHE A 228 3.80 -6.58 2.15
C PHE A 228 4.74 -6.56 3.35
N ALA A 229 5.69 -7.48 3.40
CA ALA A 229 6.78 -7.50 4.36
C ALA A 229 7.98 -6.75 3.80
N LEU A 230 8.41 -5.66 4.43
CA LEU A 230 9.40 -4.73 3.89
C LEU A 230 10.75 -4.86 4.62
N GLY A 231 11.85 -4.80 3.88
CA GLY A 231 13.21 -4.82 4.43
C GLY A 231 13.67 -3.49 5.03
N GLU A 232 12.84 -2.45 4.94
CA GLU A 232 13.07 -1.11 5.47
C GLU A 232 12.04 -0.76 6.54
N LYS A 233 12.40 0.16 7.45
CA LYS A 233 11.49 0.65 8.50
C LYS A 233 10.49 1.68 7.98
N THR A 234 10.84 2.37 6.91
CA THR A 234 10.09 3.49 6.36
C THR A 234 10.03 3.34 4.86
N LEU A 235 8.82 3.09 4.34
CA LEU A 235 8.52 3.04 2.93
C LEU A 235 8.66 4.43 2.32
N ARG A 236 9.46 4.54 1.27
CA ARG A 236 9.65 5.79 0.54
C ARG A 236 8.42 6.09 -0.32
N THR A 237 7.72 7.17 0.02
CA THR A 237 6.56 7.68 -0.72
C THR A 237 6.67 9.19 -0.84
N PRO A 238 6.12 9.82 -1.90
CA PRO A 238 6.01 11.28 -1.96
C PRO A 238 5.10 11.78 -0.83
N GLU A 239 5.13 13.09 -0.57
CA GLU A 239 4.17 13.70 0.34
C GLU A 239 2.74 13.52 -0.23
N ASN A 240 1.82 13.04 0.61
CA ASN A 240 0.44 12.75 0.24
C ASN A 240 0.30 11.87 -1.03
N PRO A 241 0.79 10.62 -0.99
CA PRO A 241 0.82 9.75 -2.15
C PRO A 241 -0.59 9.36 -2.60
N LEU A 242 -0.76 9.15 -3.91
CA LEU A 242 -1.92 8.43 -4.43
C LEU A 242 -1.89 6.97 -3.95
N PRO A 243 -3.05 6.34 -3.70
CA PRO A 243 -3.12 4.95 -3.26
C PRO A 243 -2.28 3.98 -4.08
N GLU A 244 -2.33 4.10 -5.41
CA GLU A 244 -1.60 3.26 -6.34
C GLU A 244 -0.09 3.36 -6.15
N MET A 245 0.42 4.56 -5.85
CA MET A 245 1.85 4.77 -5.63
C MET A 245 2.33 4.06 -4.37
N VAL A 246 1.52 4.02 -3.31
CA VAL A 246 1.83 3.29 -2.08
C VAL A 246 1.91 1.79 -2.37
N ALA A 247 0.91 1.24 -3.08
CA ALA A 247 0.89 -0.17 -3.44
C ALA A 247 2.08 -0.57 -4.32
N VAL A 248 2.41 0.25 -5.33
CA VAL A 248 3.59 0.03 -6.19
C VAL A 248 4.89 0.10 -5.38
N ALA A 249 5.06 1.12 -4.54
CA ALA A 249 6.25 1.26 -3.71
C ALA A 249 6.41 0.07 -2.76
N ALA A 250 5.34 -0.33 -2.07
CA ALA A 250 5.34 -1.49 -1.17
C ALA A 250 5.72 -2.77 -1.91
N LYS A 251 5.05 -3.05 -3.04
CA LYS A 251 5.34 -4.23 -3.85
C LYS A 251 6.78 -4.27 -4.36
N SER A 252 7.31 -3.13 -4.80
CA SER A 252 8.68 -3.04 -5.33
C SER A 252 9.78 -3.25 -4.28
N SER A 253 9.46 -3.04 -3.00
CA SER A 253 10.39 -3.14 -1.86
C SER A 253 10.14 -4.35 -0.96
N ALA A 254 9.13 -5.18 -1.30
CA ALA A 254 8.72 -6.31 -0.49
C ALA A 254 9.73 -7.45 -0.54
N LEU A 255 10.06 -8.00 0.63
CA LEU A 255 10.75 -9.28 0.79
C LEU A 255 9.81 -10.46 0.57
N GLY A 256 8.50 -10.22 0.75
CA GLY A 256 7.43 -11.17 0.48
C GLY A 256 6.07 -10.52 0.66
N GLU A 257 5.04 -11.15 0.11
CA GLU A 257 3.66 -10.70 0.19
C GLU A 257 2.75 -11.84 0.64
N ALA A 258 1.74 -11.48 1.44
CA ALA A 258 0.64 -12.36 1.81
C ALA A 258 -0.66 -11.67 1.40
N CYS A 259 -1.66 -12.43 0.99
CA CYS A 259 -2.96 -11.87 0.67
C CYS A 259 -4.10 -12.74 1.18
N VAL A 260 -5.25 -12.12 1.38
CA VAL A 260 -6.52 -12.80 1.59
C VAL A 260 -7.62 -12.01 0.91
N THR A 261 -8.54 -12.71 0.27
CA THR A 261 -9.71 -12.10 -0.38
C THR A 261 -10.95 -12.47 0.40
N TYR A 262 -11.80 -11.48 0.64
CA TYR A 262 -13.12 -11.68 1.21
C TYR A 262 -14.16 -11.11 0.27
N THR A 263 -15.30 -11.78 0.16
CA THR A 263 -16.38 -11.37 -0.74
C THR A 263 -17.53 -10.70 0.01
N PHE A 264 -18.15 -9.71 -0.62
CA PHE A 264 -19.41 -9.11 -0.17
C PHE A 264 -20.19 -8.54 -1.36
N GLY A 265 -21.51 -8.63 -1.32
CA GLY A 265 -22.43 -8.19 -2.38
C GLY A 265 -23.77 -7.76 -1.78
N ARG A 266 -24.57 -7.03 -2.56
CA ARG A 266 -25.86 -6.47 -2.15
C ARG A 266 -26.88 -6.44 -3.29
#